data_AF-A0AA86S4R8-F1
#
_entry.id   AF-A0AA86S4R8-F1
#
_cell.length_a   1.000
_cell.length_b   1.000
_cell.length_c   1.000
_cell.angle_alpha   90.00
_cell.angle_beta   90.00
_cell.angle_gamma   90.00
#
_symmetry.space_group_name_H-M   'P 1'
#
loop_
_entity.id
_entity.type
_entity.pdbx_description
1 polymer ?
#
loop_
_entity_poly.entity_id
_entity_poly.type
_entity_poly.pdbx_seq_one_letter_code
_entity_poly.pdbx_strand_id
1 'polypeptide(L)'
;MGGAATVVCLQQLKSILGLEHFTHEADLVSVMRSIFTQTHQWRWESAVLGCCFIFFLLVTRYFSKRQPKFFWVSAMAPLTSVILGSLLVYVTHAEKHGVQVIGKLKKGLNPPSVTDLVFVSPYLGTVIKTGLVTGIIALAEGIAVGRSFAMFKNYHIDGNKEMIAIGTMNIFGSFTSCYLTTGPFSRSAVNYNAGCKTAASNIVMAIAVMLTLLFLTPLFHFTPLVVLSAIIVSAMLGLIDYQAAFHLWKIDKFDFLVCFSAYVGVVFGSVEIGLVIAVAVSLLRLLLFIARPRTFLLGNIPNSAVYRNVEQYPNANHIPGILILEIDAPIYFANASYIRERITRWIDEEEDRIKVSGQTSLQYVIMDMTAVGNIDTSGISMIEECKKTVDRRGLQLVLVNPGSEVMKKLNKSKFLDELGHKWIYLTVEEAVGACNFMVNTHKPNPMKDDSEEFEDLAEFFKT
;
A
#
# COMPACT_ATOMS: atom_id res chain seq x y z
N MET A 1 8.79 -3.05 -7.18
CA MET A 1 9.68 -4.14 -7.65
C MET A 1 9.66 -4.30 -9.17
N GLY A 2 8.49 -4.49 -9.80
CA GLY A 2 8.40 -4.61 -11.26
C GLY A 2 9.08 -3.47 -12.03
N GLY A 3 8.92 -2.22 -11.56
CA GLY A 3 9.57 -1.05 -12.18
C GLY A 3 11.10 -1.11 -12.11
N ALA A 4 11.66 -1.41 -10.94
CA ALA A 4 13.11 -1.53 -10.75
C ALA A 4 13.70 -2.68 -11.60
N ALA A 5 13.02 -3.84 -11.64
CA ALA A 5 13.41 -4.95 -12.50
C ALA A 5 13.41 -4.56 -13.98
N THR A 6 12.42 -3.76 -14.41
CA THR A 6 12.33 -3.25 -15.79
C THR A 6 13.51 -2.31 -16.10
N VAL A 7 13.79 -1.34 -15.23
CA VAL A 7 14.91 -0.40 -15.37
C VAL A 7 16.26 -1.14 -15.43
N VAL A 8 16.48 -2.10 -14.52
CA VAL A 8 17.72 -2.90 -14.52
C VAL A 8 17.85 -3.69 -15.83
N CYS A 9 16.78 -4.33 -16.31
CA CYS A 9 16.79 -5.02 -17.60
C CYS A 9 17.16 -4.09 -18.76
N LEU A 10 16.65 -2.86 -18.77
CA LEU A 10 16.95 -1.86 -19.80
C LEU A 10 18.41 -1.41 -19.75
N GLN A 11 18.97 -1.21 -18.55
CA GLN A 11 20.39 -0.88 -18.40
C GLN A 11 21.31 -2.01 -18.89
N GLN A 12 20.90 -3.28 -18.74
CA GLN A 12 21.65 -4.43 -19.24
C GLN A 12 21.67 -4.53 -20.77
N LEU A 13 20.79 -3.81 -21.49
CA LEU A 13 20.83 -3.75 -22.95
C LEU A 13 22.13 -3.13 -23.47
N LYS A 14 22.81 -2.29 -22.68
CA LYS A 14 24.13 -1.75 -23.01
C LYS A 14 25.10 -2.86 -23.44
N SER A 15 25.30 -3.85 -22.57
CA SER A 15 26.26 -4.93 -22.82
C SER A 15 25.74 -5.92 -23.85
N ILE A 16 24.43 -6.15 -23.91
CA ILE A 16 23.81 -7.03 -24.91
C ILE A 16 24.02 -6.48 -26.32
N LEU A 17 23.84 -5.17 -26.52
CA LEU A 17 24.05 -4.51 -27.81
C LEU A 17 25.52 -4.15 -28.08
N GLY A 18 26.40 -4.27 -27.08
CA GLY A 18 27.83 -3.98 -27.20
C GLY A 18 28.18 -2.49 -27.21
N LEU A 19 27.33 -1.65 -26.61
CA LEU A 19 27.48 -0.19 -26.61
C LEU A 19 28.57 0.26 -25.63
N GLU A 20 29.47 1.14 -26.07
CA GLU A 20 30.55 1.69 -25.23
C GLU A 20 30.07 2.89 -24.41
N HIS A 21 29.38 3.83 -25.07
CA HIS A 21 28.90 5.08 -24.48
C HIS A 21 27.44 4.93 -24.09
N PHE A 22 27.14 4.90 -22.79
CA PHE A 22 25.77 4.72 -22.31
C PHE A 22 25.45 5.78 -21.25
N THR A 23 24.19 6.19 -21.18
CA THR A 23 23.75 7.17 -20.19
C THR A 23 24.02 6.73 -18.75
N HIS A 24 24.34 7.69 -17.88
CA HIS A 24 24.43 7.48 -16.43
C HIS A 24 23.05 7.50 -15.76
N GLU A 25 22.04 8.06 -16.43
CA GLU A 25 20.68 8.12 -15.93
C GLU A 25 19.96 6.77 -16.10
N ALA A 26 19.14 6.41 -15.12
CA ALA A 26 18.47 5.11 -15.07
C ALA A 26 17.04 5.14 -15.64
N ASP A 27 16.52 6.31 -16.02
CA ASP A 27 15.17 6.43 -16.53
C ASP A 27 15.03 5.83 -17.94
N LEU A 28 13.83 5.33 -18.23
CA LEU A 28 13.50 4.70 -19.50
C LEU A 28 13.80 5.61 -20.70
N VAL A 29 13.56 6.92 -20.59
CA VAL A 29 13.66 7.84 -21.72
C VAL A 29 15.11 8.05 -22.10
N SER A 30 15.99 8.32 -21.14
CA SER A 30 17.42 8.47 -21.36
C SER A 30 18.05 7.16 -21.83
N VAL A 31 17.65 6.02 -21.26
CA VAL A 31 18.14 4.70 -21.71
C VAL A 31 17.72 4.42 -23.16
N MET A 32 16.44 4.57 -23.49
CA MET A 32 15.94 4.31 -24.84
C MET A 32 16.54 5.30 -25.85
N ARG A 33 16.67 6.58 -25.48
CA ARG A 33 17.34 7.57 -26.31
C ARG A 33 18.77 7.16 -26.60
N SER A 34 19.55 6.75 -25.58
CA SER A 34 20.93 6.29 -25.76
C SER A 34 21.04 5.07 -26.69
N ILE A 35 20.10 4.14 -26.59
CA ILE A 35 20.07 2.93 -27.42
C ILE A 35 19.79 3.27 -28.89
N PHE A 36 18.78 4.12 -29.14
CA PHE A 36 18.35 4.43 -30.51
C PHE A 36 19.20 5.48 -31.23
N THR A 37 19.86 6.40 -30.50
CA THR A 37 20.79 7.36 -31.13
C THR A 37 22.08 6.69 -31.60
N GLN A 38 22.43 5.53 -31.04
CA GLN A 38 23.68 4.82 -31.32
C GLN A 38 23.47 3.49 -32.06
N THR A 39 22.40 3.38 -32.86
CA THR A 39 22.10 2.17 -33.66
C THR A 39 23.27 1.70 -34.52
N HIS A 40 24.12 2.62 -34.99
CA HIS A 40 25.31 2.30 -35.77
C HIS A 40 26.43 1.60 -34.98
N GLN A 41 26.42 1.67 -33.64
CA GLN A 41 27.39 0.99 -32.77
C GLN A 41 26.94 -0.41 -32.33
N TRP A 42 25.76 -0.86 -32.78
CA TRP A 42 25.23 -2.15 -32.38
C TRP A 42 26.07 -3.28 -32.98
N ARG A 43 26.48 -4.21 -32.10
CA ARG A 43 27.28 -5.37 -32.50
C ARG A 43 26.41 -6.61 -32.43
N TRP A 44 26.09 -7.15 -33.61
CA TRP A 44 25.19 -8.30 -33.74
C TRP A 44 25.76 -9.54 -33.06
N GLU A 45 27.09 -9.69 -32.99
CA GLU A 45 27.77 -10.80 -32.32
C GLU A 45 27.44 -10.82 -30.82
N SER A 46 27.49 -9.66 -30.17
CA SER A 46 27.13 -9.51 -28.76
C SER A 46 25.64 -9.75 -28.55
N ALA A 47 24.79 -9.23 -29.44
CA ALA A 47 23.34 -9.40 -29.34
C ALA A 47 22.92 -10.86 -29.45
N VAL A 48 23.47 -11.59 -30.43
CA VAL A 48 23.21 -13.03 -30.61
C VAL A 48 23.69 -13.81 -29.39
N LEU A 49 24.92 -13.54 -28.91
CA LEU A 49 25.47 -14.22 -27.75
C LEU A 49 24.59 -13.98 -26.50
N GLY A 50 24.16 -12.75 -26.27
CA GLY A 50 23.26 -12.38 -25.18
C GLY A 50 21.90 -13.07 -25.27
N CYS A 51 21.26 -13.05 -26.45
CA CYS A 51 20.00 -13.75 -26.67
C CYS A 51 20.13 -15.26 -26.43
N CYS A 52 21.22 -15.89 -26.89
CA CYS A 52 21.47 -17.31 -26.64
C CYS A 52 21.59 -17.63 -25.15
N PHE A 53 22.35 -16.84 -24.38
CA PHE A 53 22.48 -17.07 -22.93
C PHE A 53 21.20 -16.76 -22.16
N ILE A 54 20.45 -15.70 -22.53
CA ILE A 54 19.13 -15.43 -21.95
C ILE A 54 18.20 -16.61 -22.21
N PHE A 55 18.14 -17.08 -23.46
CA PHE A 55 17.33 -18.25 -23.82
C PHE A 55 17.73 -19.48 -23.00
N PHE A 56 19.02 -19.81 -22.94
CA PHE A 56 19.53 -20.91 -22.12
C PHE A 56 19.13 -20.80 -20.64
N LEU A 57 19.27 -19.62 -20.04
CA LEU A 57 18.93 -19.38 -18.64
C LEU A 57 17.40 -19.45 -18.39
N LEU A 58 16.58 -18.97 -19.31
CA LEU A 58 15.13 -19.04 -19.19
C LEU A 58 14.62 -20.46 -19.38
N VAL A 59 15.18 -21.21 -20.32
CA VAL A 59 14.84 -22.62 -20.58
C VAL A 59 15.19 -23.49 -19.38
N THR A 60 16.41 -23.35 -18.83
CA THR A 60 16.81 -24.12 -17.63
C THR A 60 15.91 -23.81 -16.44
N ARG A 61 15.51 -22.55 -16.27
CA ARG A 61 14.56 -22.13 -15.22
C ARG A 61 13.15 -22.69 -15.44
N TYR A 62 12.66 -22.71 -16.69
CA TYR A 62 11.37 -23.27 -17.04
C TYR A 62 11.31 -24.77 -16.71
N PHE A 63 12.33 -25.53 -17.09
CA PHE A 63 12.42 -26.96 -16.76
C PHE A 63 12.49 -27.19 -15.25
N SER A 64 13.27 -26.40 -14.51
CA SER A 64 13.35 -26.50 -13.06
C SER A 64 12.01 -26.22 -12.37
N LYS A 65 11.19 -25.28 -12.88
CA LYS A 65 9.86 -25.02 -12.32
C LYS A 65 8.89 -26.18 -12.58
N ARG A 66 8.97 -26.82 -13.75
CA ARG A 66 8.09 -27.93 -14.12
C ARG A 66 8.47 -29.25 -13.44
N GLN A 67 9.76 -29.46 -13.18
CA GLN A 67 10.31 -30.69 -12.61
C GLN A 67 11.29 -30.35 -11.48
N PRO A 68 10.86 -30.45 -10.19
CA PRO A 68 11.69 -30.10 -9.04
C PRO A 68 13.00 -30.90 -8.94
N LYS A 69 13.06 -32.09 -9.54
CA LYS A 69 14.28 -32.93 -9.59
C LYS A 69 15.44 -32.24 -10.33
N PHE A 70 15.16 -31.37 -11.30
CA PHE A 70 16.17 -30.65 -12.10
C PHE A 70 16.54 -29.27 -11.53
N PHE A 71 16.22 -29.02 -10.26
CA PHE A 71 16.55 -27.77 -9.59
C PHE A 71 18.03 -27.35 -9.71
N TRP A 72 18.94 -28.33 -9.55
CA TRP A 72 20.38 -28.15 -9.64
C TRP A 72 20.83 -27.55 -10.98
N VAL A 73 20.12 -27.87 -12.07
CA VAL A 73 20.42 -27.33 -13.41
C VAL A 73 20.23 -25.82 -13.44
N SER A 74 19.10 -25.32 -12.90
CA SER A 74 18.85 -23.88 -12.83
C SER A 74 19.80 -23.16 -11.86
N ALA A 75 20.23 -23.83 -10.78
CA ALA A 75 21.17 -23.25 -9.83
C ALA A 75 22.60 -23.14 -10.40
N MET A 76 23.04 -24.12 -11.20
CA MET A 76 24.35 -24.10 -11.84
C MET A 76 24.40 -23.24 -13.10
N ALA A 77 23.25 -23.01 -13.76
CA ALA A 77 23.15 -22.33 -15.05
C ALA A 77 23.95 -21.01 -15.15
N PRO A 78 23.90 -20.09 -14.17
CA PRO A 78 24.70 -18.85 -14.22
C PRO A 78 26.21 -19.11 -14.25
N LEU A 79 26.71 -20.02 -13.41
CA LEU A 79 28.14 -20.35 -13.36
C LEU A 79 28.59 -21.03 -14.66
N THR A 80 27.81 -21.99 -15.16
CA THR A 80 28.08 -22.60 -16.48
C THR A 80 28.06 -21.56 -17.60
N SER A 81 27.18 -20.56 -17.55
CA SER A 81 27.12 -19.51 -18.57
C SER A 81 28.40 -18.68 -18.57
N VAL A 82 28.94 -18.35 -17.38
CA VAL A 82 30.24 -17.66 -17.25
C VAL A 82 31.37 -18.52 -17.82
N ILE A 83 31.44 -19.80 -17.45
CA ILE A 83 32.51 -20.71 -17.92
C ILE A 83 32.45 -20.88 -19.44
N LEU A 84 31.27 -21.18 -19.99
CA LEU A 84 31.07 -21.36 -21.44
C LEU A 84 31.32 -20.05 -22.19
N GLY A 85 30.86 -18.92 -21.66
CA GLY A 85 31.09 -17.61 -22.25
C GLY A 85 32.58 -17.26 -22.33
N SER A 86 33.31 -17.44 -21.23
CA SER A 86 34.76 -17.21 -21.20
C SER A 86 35.52 -18.13 -22.14
N LEU A 87 35.15 -19.42 -22.20
CA LEU A 87 35.77 -20.38 -23.11
C LEU A 87 35.50 -20.02 -24.58
N LEU A 88 34.26 -19.66 -24.91
CA LEU A 88 33.87 -19.27 -26.26
C LEU A 88 34.67 -18.04 -26.71
N VAL A 89 34.71 -16.99 -25.89
CA VAL A 89 35.49 -15.77 -26.18
C VAL A 89 36.97 -16.06 -26.36
N TYR A 90 37.54 -16.94 -25.52
CA TYR A 90 38.94 -17.32 -25.61
C TYR A 90 39.25 -18.06 -26.91
N VAL A 91 38.42 -19.04 -27.30
CA VAL A 91 38.62 -19.84 -28.51
C VAL A 91 38.40 -19.01 -29.78
N THR A 92 37.30 -18.26 -29.86
CA THR A 92 36.95 -17.47 -31.05
C THR A 92 37.67 -16.14 -31.14
N HIS A 93 38.43 -15.77 -30.10
CA HIS A 93 39.03 -14.45 -29.97
C HIS A 93 37.98 -13.33 -30.17
N ALA A 94 36.78 -13.53 -29.62
CA ALA A 94 35.65 -12.62 -29.79
C ALA A 94 35.91 -11.19 -29.29
N GLU A 95 36.90 -11.02 -28.40
CA GLU A 95 37.39 -9.70 -27.98
C GLU A 95 37.84 -8.85 -29.19
N LYS A 96 38.53 -9.46 -30.16
CA LYS A 96 38.98 -8.78 -31.40
C LYS A 96 37.83 -8.45 -32.34
N HIS A 97 36.74 -9.20 -32.24
CA HIS A 97 35.49 -8.98 -32.96
C HIS A 97 34.56 -8.02 -32.20
N GLY A 98 35.01 -7.55 -31.02
CA GLY A 98 34.39 -6.46 -30.31
C GLY A 98 33.32 -6.82 -29.29
N VAL A 99 33.28 -8.08 -28.87
CA VAL A 99 32.58 -8.46 -27.65
C VAL A 99 33.35 -7.88 -26.46
N GLN A 100 32.67 -7.06 -25.67
CA GLN A 100 33.28 -6.45 -24.48
C GLN A 100 33.53 -7.50 -23.40
N VAL A 101 34.75 -7.52 -22.87
CA VAL A 101 35.19 -8.43 -21.79
C VAL A 101 35.53 -7.63 -20.53
N ILE A 102 35.61 -8.31 -19.38
CA ILE A 102 35.99 -7.68 -18.11
C ILE A 102 37.41 -7.11 -18.17
N GLY A 103 38.35 -7.83 -18.78
CA GLY A 103 39.76 -7.42 -18.86
C GLY A 103 40.53 -7.64 -17.55
N LYS A 104 41.57 -6.83 -17.33
CA LYS A 104 42.50 -7.01 -16.21
C LYS A 104 41.89 -6.52 -14.89
N LEU A 105 41.67 -7.46 -13.96
CA LEU A 105 41.28 -7.19 -12.59
C LEU A 105 42.49 -7.21 -11.64
N LYS A 106 42.51 -6.31 -10.65
CA LYS A 106 43.51 -6.33 -9.57
C LYS A 106 43.27 -7.55 -8.69
N LYS A 107 44.27 -8.43 -8.57
CA LYS A 107 44.22 -9.63 -7.72
C LYS A 107 44.44 -9.26 -6.25
N GLY A 108 43.76 -9.97 -5.36
CA GLY A 108 43.92 -9.83 -3.90
C GLY A 108 42.78 -9.07 -3.22
N LEU A 109 42.90 -8.95 -1.90
CA LEU A 109 41.97 -8.18 -1.08
C LEU A 109 42.45 -6.72 -0.98
N ASN A 110 41.51 -5.80 -0.77
CA ASN A 110 41.86 -4.42 -0.46
C ASN A 110 42.58 -4.37 0.90
N PRO A 111 43.65 -3.57 1.03
CA PRO A 111 44.28 -3.37 2.33
C PRO A 111 43.32 -2.64 3.29
N PRO A 112 43.50 -2.79 4.61
CA PRO A 112 42.76 -2.00 5.60
C PRO A 112 42.99 -0.49 5.36
N SER A 113 41.92 0.29 5.35
CA SER A 113 41.91 1.74 5.08
C SER A 113 41.48 2.58 6.28
N VAL A 114 41.61 2.03 7.50
CA VAL A 114 41.24 2.72 8.74
C VAL A 114 42.04 4.02 8.92
N THR A 115 43.31 4.00 8.51
CA THR A 115 44.22 5.14 8.63
C THR A 115 43.94 6.25 7.62
N ASP A 116 43.15 5.97 6.57
CA ASP A 116 42.85 6.91 5.49
C ASP A 116 41.58 7.76 5.79
N LEU A 117 40.96 7.59 6.96
CA LEU A 117 39.78 8.34 7.38
C LEU A 117 40.14 9.77 7.78
N VAL A 118 39.83 10.74 6.90
CA VAL A 118 40.13 12.16 7.12
C VAL A 118 38.87 12.92 7.55
N PHE A 119 38.85 13.37 8.81
CA PHE A 119 37.72 14.11 9.39
C PHE A 119 37.84 15.64 9.32
N VAL A 120 38.95 16.19 8.82
CA VAL A 120 39.21 17.65 8.80
C VAL A 120 39.24 18.19 7.35
N SER A 121 38.76 17.42 6.40
CA SER A 121 38.78 17.80 4.98
C SER A 121 37.81 18.96 4.69
N PRO A 122 38.16 19.92 3.80
CA PRO A 122 37.22 20.93 3.29
C PRO A 122 35.95 20.33 2.68
N TYR A 123 36.01 19.07 2.22
CA TYR A 123 34.89 18.35 1.62
C TYR A 123 34.01 17.61 2.64
N LEU A 124 34.33 17.67 3.94
CA LEU A 124 33.61 16.90 4.97
C LEU A 124 32.11 17.20 4.97
N GLY A 125 31.71 18.46 4.82
CA GLY A 125 30.29 18.84 4.74
C GLY A 125 29.56 18.18 3.56
N THR A 126 30.21 18.13 2.39
CA THR A 126 29.67 17.46 1.20
C THR A 126 29.58 15.95 1.42
N VAL A 127 30.59 15.34 2.06
CA VAL A 127 30.61 13.90 2.35
C VAL A 127 29.55 13.52 3.38
N ILE A 128 29.37 14.30 4.44
CA ILE A 128 28.30 14.07 5.43
C ILE A 128 26.93 14.18 4.77
N LYS A 129 26.70 15.23 3.97
CA LYS A 129 25.43 15.40 3.24
C LYS A 129 25.18 14.22 2.30
N THR A 130 26.19 13.81 1.54
CA THR A 130 26.08 12.69 0.60
C THR A 130 25.86 11.37 1.33
N GLY A 131 26.58 11.12 2.42
CA GLY A 131 26.46 9.94 3.26
C GLY A 131 25.08 9.83 3.95
N LEU A 132 24.53 10.94 4.41
CA LEU A 132 23.18 10.98 4.98
C LEU A 132 22.13 10.62 3.92
N VAL A 133 22.18 11.27 2.75
CA VAL A 133 21.23 11.02 1.66
C VAL A 133 21.34 9.58 1.17
N THR A 134 22.55 9.14 0.82
CA THR A 134 22.77 7.77 0.30
C THR A 134 22.51 6.71 1.36
N GLY A 135 22.79 6.96 2.64
CA GLY A 135 22.46 6.06 3.75
C GLY A 135 20.96 5.87 3.93
N ILE A 136 20.16 6.94 3.87
CA ILE A 136 18.69 6.84 3.91
C ILE A 136 18.18 6.03 2.71
N ILE A 137 18.72 6.26 1.52
CA ILE A 137 18.35 5.52 0.31
C ILE A 137 18.71 4.03 0.46
N ALA A 138 19.92 3.71 0.94
CA ALA A 138 20.38 2.35 1.17
C ALA A 138 19.51 1.60 2.18
N LEU A 139 19.07 2.27 3.26
CA LEU A 139 18.16 1.72 4.24
C LEU A 139 16.77 1.46 3.65
N ALA A 140 16.22 2.44 2.93
CA ALA A 140 14.92 2.31 2.28
C ALA A 140 14.92 1.16 1.26
N GLU A 141 15.95 1.07 0.42
CA GLU A 141 16.14 -0.02 -0.54
C GLU A 141 16.27 -1.37 0.17
N GLY A 142 17.17 -1.47 1.16
CA GLY A 142 17.41 -2.71 1.91
C GLY A 142 16.17 -3.24 2.60
N ILE A 143 15.42 -2.39 3.30
CA ILE A 143 14.16 -2.75 3.97
C ILE A 143 13.09 -3.14 2.96
N ALA A 144 12.97 -2.43 1.84
CA ALA A 144 11.99 -2.75 0.79
C ALA A 144 12.27 -4.12 0.16
N VAL A 145 13.54 -4.42 -0.15
CA VAL A 145 13.97 -5.72 -0.66
C VAL A 145 13.72 -6.81 0.37
N GLY A 146 14.16 -6.61 1.62
CA GLY A 146 13.98 -7.54 2.72
C GLY A 146 12.51 -7.91 2.93
N ARG A 147 11.64 -6.90 3.09
CA ARG A 147 10.19 -7.10 3.29
C ARG A 147 9.55 -7.92 2.16
N SER A 148 10.01 -7.75 0.94
CA SER A 148 9.45 -8.48 -0.19
C SER A 148 9.81 -9.97 -0.14
N PHE A 149 11.04 -10.31 0.20
CA PHE A 149 11.42 -11.71 0.43
C PHE A 149 10.77 -12.31 1.68
N ALA A 150 10.55 -11.51 2.72
CA ALA A 150 9.77 -11.88 3.90
C ALA A 150 8.32 -12.25 3.55
N MET A 151 7.65 -11.45 2.73
CA MET A 151 6.31 -11.77 2.23
C MET A 151 6.31 -13.07 1.41
N PHE A 152 7.31 -13.30 0.54
CA PHE A 152 7.39 -14.54 -0.25
C PHE A 152 7.58 -15.81 0.60
N LYS A 153 8.16 -15.70 1.80
CA LYS A 153 8.48 -16.84 2.68
C LYS A 153 7.63 -16.86 3.95
N ASN A 154 6.69 -15.92 4.08
CA ASN A 154 5.85 -15.75 5.27
C ASN A 154 6.64 -15.69 6.58
N TYR A 155 7.72 -14.90 6.61
CA TYR A 155 8.41 -14.56 7.85
C TYR A 155 8.34 -13.06 8.13
N HIS A 156 8.60 -12.66 9.38
CA HIS A 156 8.57 -11.27 9.78
C HIS A 156 9.98 -10.67 9.82
N ILE A 157 10.11 -9.41 9.37
CA ILE A 157 11.35 -8.63 9.50
C ILE A 157 11.11 -7.48 10.46
N ASP A 158 11.99 -7.39 11.45
CA ASP A 158 12.07 -6.27 12.36
C ASP A 158 12.90 -5.15 11.70
N GLY A 159 12.24 -4.05 11.35
CA GLY A 159 12.89 -2.92 10.67
C GLY A 159 14.00 -2.29 11.49
N ASN A 160 13.88 -2.25 12.82
CA ASN A 160 14.91 -1.65 13.68
C ASN A 160 16.18 -2.50 13.66
N LYS A 161 16.05 -3.84 13.68
CA LYS A 161 17.20 -4.75 13.57
C LYS A 161 17.87 -4.66 12.21
N GLU A 162 17.09 -4.51 11.13
CA GLU A 162 17.62 -4.35 9.78
C GLU A 162 18.42 -3.03 9.65
N MET A 163 17.91 -1.94 10.23
CA MET A 163 18.62 -0.65 10.26
C MET A 163 19.97 -0.74 10.98
N ILE A 164 20.00 -1.41 12.14
CA ILE A 164 21.24 -1.64 12.89
C ILE A 164 22.20 -2.50 12.06
N ALA A 165 21.72 -3.59 11.45
CA ALA A 165 22.56 -4.47 10.64
C ALA A 165 23.20 -3.76 9.44
N ILE A 166 22.42 -2.99 8.67
CA ILE A 166 22.92 -2.22 7.52
C ILE A 166 23.93 -1.15 7.98
N GLY A 167 23.62 -0.44 9.07
CA GLY A 167 24.52 0.57 9.63
C GLY A 167 25.86 -0.03 10.08
N THR A 168 25.82 -1.08 10.89
CA THR A 168 27.02 -1.77 11.38
C THR A 168 27.84 -2.34 10.23
N MET A 169 27.20 -2.99 9.24
CA MET A 169 27.90 -3.51 8.05
C MET A 169 28.67 -2.42 7.31
N ASN A 170 28.07 -1.24 7.09
CA ASN A 170 28.73 -0.14 6.39
C ASN A 170 29.84 0.52 7.20
N ILE A 171 29.70 0.60 8.54
CA ILE A 171 30.78 1.07 9.42
C ILE A 171 32.00 0.15 9.26
N PHE A 172 31.83 -1.17 9.38
CA PHE A 172 32.93 -2.12 9.19
C PHE A 172 33.46 -2.11 7.75
N GLY A 173 32.59 -1.97 6.75
CA GLY A 173 32.99 -1.86 5.34
C GLY A 173 33.91 -0.66 5.06
N SER A 174 33.66 0.47 5.73
CA SER A 174 34.45 1.71 5.56
C SER A 174 35.93 1.52 5.91
N PHE A 175 36.25 0.59 6.82
CA PHE A 175 37.60 0.24 7.24
C PHE A 175 38.38 -0.58 6.20
N THR A 176 37.74 -1.02 5.12
CA THR A 176 38.32 -1.90 4.09
C THR A 176 38.13 -1.34 2.67
N SER A 177 37.93 -0.03 2.56
CA SER A 177 37.65 0.68 1.30
C SER A 177 36.41 0.16 0.56
N CYS A 178 35.41 -0.37 1.28
CA CYS A 178 34.13 -0.71 0.67
C CYS A 178 33.31 0.57 0.43
N TYR A 179 32.62 0.62 -0.72
CA TYR A 179 31.58 1.61 -0.95
C TYR A 179 30.31 1.24 -0.17
N LEU A 180 29.37 2.20 -0.09
CA LEU A 180 28.09 2.01 0.58
C LEU A 180 27.37 0.76 0.06
N THR A 181 27.18 -0.21 0.93
CA THR A 181 26.55 -1.50 0.63
C THR A 181 25.12 -1.51 1.14
N THR A 182 24.19 -1.93 0.29
CA THR A 182 22.75 -1.99 0.58
C THR A 182 22.27 -3.44 0.60
N GLY A 183 20.96 -3.69 0.52
CA GLY A 183 20.41 -5.02 0.25
C GLY A 183 20.25 -5.28 -1.26
N PRO A 184 21.26 -5.81 -1.98
CA PRO A 184 21.25 -5.90 -3.44
C PRO A 184 20.14 -6.85 -3.93
N PHE A 185 19.15 -6.27 -4.62
CA PHE A 185 18.00 -7.03 -5.13
C PHE A 185 18.42 -8.20 -6.03
N SER A 186 19.35 -7.99 -6.96
CA SER A 186 19.82 -9.01 -7.91
C SER A 186 20.47 -10.22 -7.22
N ARG A 187 21.38 -10.00 -6.27
CA ARG A 187 22.07 -11.08 -5.57
C ARG A 187 21.12 -11.86 -4.66
N SER A 188 20.25 -11.16 -3.94
CA SER A 188 19.23 -11.78 -3.09
C SER A 188 18.25 -12.61 -3.91
N ALA A 189 17.85 -12.14 -5.10
CA ALA A 189 16.98 -12.89 -5.99
C ALA A 189 17.65 -14.16 -6.52
N VAL A 190 18.91 -14.10 -6.95
CA VAL A 190 19.66 -15.30 -7.37
C VAL A 190 19.79 -16.28 -6.21
N ASN A 191 20.16 -15.80 -5.01
CA ASN A 191 20.29 -16.66 -3.83
C ASN A 191 18.96 -17.30 -3.41
N TYR A 192 17.87 -16.55 -3.50
CA TYR A 192 16.51 -17.06 -3.26
C TYR A 192 16.12 -18.13 -4.28
N ASN A 193 16.35 -17.88 -5.58
CA ASN A 193 16.07 -18.84 -6.64
C ASN A 193 16.94 -20.10 -6.52
N ALA A 194 18.16 -19.98 -5.97
CA ALA A 194 19.04 -21.09 -5.64
C ALA A 194 18.62 -21.87 -4.37
N GLY A 195 17.48 -21.50 -3.75
CA GLY A 195 16.84 -22.32 -2.72
C GLY A 195 17.38 -22.09 -1.31
N CYS A 196 18.09 -20.98 -1.09
CA CYS A 196 18.62 -20.61 0.22
C CYS A 196 17.51 -20.55 1.30
N LYS A 197 17.84 -21.04 2.50
CA LYS A 197 16.95 -21.06 3.68
C LYS A 197 17.48 -20.31 4.90
N THR A 198 18.80 -20.12 5.01
CA THR A 198 19.45 -19.54 6.20
C THR A 198 20.48 -18.48 5.83
N ALA A 199 20.76 -17.56 6.75
CA ALA A 199 21.78 -16.52 6.58
C ALA A 199 23.21 -17.09 6.39
N ALA A 200 23.44 -18.36 6.75
CA ALA A 200 24.72 -19.04 6.52
C ALA A 200 25.14 -19.02 5.04
N SER A 201 24.18 -18.95 4.11
CA SER A 201 24.47 -18.75 2.69
C SER A 201 25.30 -17.51 2.40
N ASN A 202 25.14 -16.43 3.16
CA ASN A 202 25.91 -15.20 2.97
C ASN A 202 27.36 -15.37 3.47
N ILE A 203 27.58 -16.18 4.50
CA ILE A 203 28.93 -16.51 5.00
C ILE A 203 29.67 -17.33 3.95
N VAL A 204 29.04 -18.38 3.41
CA VAL A 204 29.61 -19.19 2.33
C VAL A 204 29.92 -18.34 1.11
N MET A 205 29.00 -17.43 0.73
CA MET A 205 29.21 -16.49 -0.37
C MET A 205 30.40 -15.57 -0.12
N ALA A 206 30.56 -15.02 1.10
CA ALA A 206 31.69 -14.16 1.45
C ALA A 206 33.03 -14.89 1.35
N ILE A 207 33.10 -16.14 1.85
CA ILE A 207 34.30 -16.98 1.75
C ILE A 207 34.61 -17.31 0.28
N ALA A 208 33.59 -17.67 -0.51
CA ALA A 208 33.76 -17.95 -1.93
C ALA A 208 34.27 -16.72 -2.71
N VAL A 209 33.73 -15.53 -2.43
CA VAL A 209 34.22 -14.26 -3.01
C VAL A 209 35.67 -14.00 -2.61
N MET A 210 36.01 -14.18 -1.34
CA MET A 210 37.39 -14.02 -0.84
C MET A 210 38.37 -14.96 -1.57
N LEU A 211 38.04 -16.24 -1.69
CA LEU A 211 38.85 -17.21 -2.44
C LEU A 211 38.95 -16.84 -3.92
N THR A 212 37.85 -16.34 -4.50
CA THR A 212 37.82 -15.91 -5.90
C THR A 212 38.80 -14.76 -6.13
N LEU A 213 38.78 -13.74 -5.27
CA LEU A 213 39.68 -12.58 -5.36
C LEU A 213 41.16 -12.96 -5.20
N LEU A 214 41.45 -13.91 -4.31
CA LEU A 214 42.80 -14.38 -4.02
C LEU A 214 43.38 -15.33 -5.08
N PHE A 215 42.56 -16.18 -5.71
CA PHE A 215 43.06 -17.26 -6.57
C PHE A 215 42.50 -17.25 -7.99
N LEU A 216 41.20 -17.00 -8.16
CA LEU A 216 40.50 -17.19 -9.44
C LEU A 216 40.35 -15.90 -10.28
N THR A 217 40.70 -14.73 -9.76
CA THR A 217 40.63 -13.43 -10.49
C THR A 217 41.16 -13.49 -11.93
N PRO A 218 42.30 -14.14 -12.24
CA PRO A 218 42.81 -14.22 -13.61
C PRO A 218 41.88 -14.96 -14.59
N LEU A 219 41.05 -15.90 -14.11
CA LEU A 219 40.11 -16.65 -14.94
C LEU A 219 38.98 -15.78 -15.49
N PHE A 220 38.69 -14.65 -14.83
CA PHE A 220 37.61 -13.75 -15.24
C PHE A 220 38.00 -12.82 -16.40
N HIS A 221 39.27 -12.76 -16.79
CA HIS A 221 39.77 -11.83 -17.81
C HIS A 221 38.96 -11.90 -19.13
N PHE A 222 38.69 -13.12 -19.60
CA PHE A 222 37.96 -13.39 -20.84
C PHE A 222 36.45 -13.45 -20.68
N THR A 223 35.92 -13.17 -19.47
CA THR A 223 34.48 -13.23 -19.25
C THR A 223 33.80 -12.11 -20.02
N PRO A 224 32.85 -12.41 -20.91
CA PRO A 224 32.17 -11.38 -21.67
C PRO A 224 31.09 -10.70 -20.83
N LEU A 225 31.02 -9.38 -20.90
CA LEU A 225 30.05 -8.58 -20.14
C LEU A 225 28.60 -8.95 -20.49
N VAL A 226 28.36 -9.36 -21.74
CA VAL A 226 27.03 -9.78 -22.20
C VAL A 226 26.47 -10.99 -21.44
N VAL A 227 27.33 -11.92 -21.00
CA VAL A 227 26.89 -13.07 -20.18
C VAL A 227 26.41 -12.62 -18.81
N LEU A 228 27.12 -11.68 -18.19
CA LEU A 228 26.72 -11.10 -16.91
C LEU A 228 25.37 -10.38 -17.04
N SER A 229 25.21 -9.61 -18.11
CA SER A 229 23.94 -8.93 -18.41
C SER A 229 22.80 -9.91 -18.66
N ALA A 230 23.04 -11.02 -19.37
CA ALA A 230 22.05 -12.09 -19.57
C ALA A 230 21.60 -12.72 -18.24
N ILE A 231 22.54 -12.97 -17.32
CA ILE A 231 22.24 -13.49 -15.97
C ILE A 231 21.36 -12.51 -15.20
N ILE A 232 21.70 -11.22 -15.22
CA ILE A 232 20.93 -10.17 -14.53
C ILE A 232 19.51 -10.07 -15.11
N VAL A 233 19.37 -10.01 -16.44
CA VAL A 233 18.06 -9.94 -17.11
C VAL A 233 17.18 -11.15 -16.76
N SER A 234 17.74 -12.36 -16.83
CA SER A 234 17.00 -13.59 -16.48
C SER A 234 16.54 -13.59 -15.02
N ALA A 235 17.38 -13.11 -14.09
CA ALA A 235 17.01 -12.98 -12.68
C ALA A 235 15.87 -11.97 -12.48
N MET A 236 15.99 -10.77 -13.08
CA MET A 236 15.04 -9.67 -12.95
C MET A 236 13.66 -9.98 -13.54
N LEU A 237 13.59 -10.64 -14.71
CA LEU A 237 12.32 -11.03 -15.31
C LEU A 237 11.47 -11.93 -14.41
N GLY A 238 12.11 -12.78 -13.61
CA GLY A 238 11.39 -13.65 -12.68
C GLY A 238 10.83 -12.95 -11.44
N LEU A 239 11.08 -11.65 -11.25
CA LEU A 239 10.59 -10.86 -10.13
C LEU A 239 9.39 -9.99 -10.50
N ILE A 240 9.06 -9.90 -11.79
CA ILE A 240 7.90 -9.14 -12.25
C ILE A 240 6.67 -10.04 -12.13
N ASP A 241 5.83 -9.77 -11.12
CA ASP A 241 4.59 -10.50 -10.88
C ASP A 241 3.39 -9.79 -11.54
N TYR A 242 3.16 -10.10 -12.81
CA TYR A 242 2.03 -9.57 -13.56
C TYR A 242 0.68 -10.13 -13.07
N GLN A 243 0.67 -11.32 -12.46
CA GLN A 243 -0.54 -11.95 -11.95
C GLN A 243 -1.06 -11.20 -10.73
N ALA A 244 -0.17 -10.79 -9.82
CA ALA A 244 -0.51 -9.94 -8.68
C ALA A 244 -1.10 -8.60 -9.14
N ALA A 245 -0.52 -7.95 -10.16
CA ALA A 245 -1.06 -6.69 -10.69
C ALA A 245 -2.49 -6.86 -11.24
N PHE A 246 -2.75 -7.94 -11.99
CA PHE A 246 -4.10 -8.24 -12.49
C PHE A 246 -5.08 -8.60 -11.37
N HIS A 247 -4.60 -9.28 -10.33
CA HIS A 247 -5.39 -9.58 -9.14
C HIS A 247 -5.81 -8.31 -8.40
N LEU A 248 -4.89 -7.34 -8.23
CA LEU A 248 -5.21 -6.03 -7.65
C LEU A 248 -6.27 -5.30 -8.47
N TRP A 249 -6.16 -5.30 -9.81
CA TRP A 249 -7.17 -4.68 -10.68
C TRP A 249 -8.58 -5.26 -10.48
N LYS A 250 -8.69 -6.56 -10.21
CA LYS A 250 -9.97 -7.23 -9.96
C LYS A 250 -10.56 -6.94 -8.59
N ILE A 251 -9.72 -6.72 -7.57
CA ILE A 251 -10.15 -6.47 -6.19
C ILE A 251 -10.45 -4.99 -5.97
N ASP A 252 -9.46 -4.13 -6.19
CA ASP A 252 -9.55 -2.71 -5.90
C ASP A 252 -8.75 -1.88 -6.91
N LYS A 253 -9.48 -1.06 -7.67
CA LYS A 253 -8.90 -0.18 -8.69
C LYS A 253 -7.94 0.86 -8.09
N PHE A 254 -8.14 1.29 -6.83
CA PHE A 254 -7.24 2.23 -6.18
C PHE A 254 -5.92 1.56 -5.78
N ASP A 255 -5.92 0.31 -5.32
CA ASP A 255 -4.67 -0.40 -5.04
C ASP A 255 -3.89 -0.68 -6.31
N PHE A 256 -4.59 -0.99 -7.40
CA PHE A 256 -3.96 -1.03 -8.71
C PHE A 256 -3.39 0.33 -9.12
N LEU A 257 -4.10 1.44 -8.90
CA LEU A 257 -3.60 2.78 -9.21
C LEU A 257 -2.34 3.12 -8.41
N VAL A 258 -2.27 2.77 -7.13
CA VAL A 258 -1.06 2.92 -6.31
C VAL A 258 0.08 2.10 -6.90
N CYS A 259 -0.18 0.83 -7.24
CA CYS A 259 0.83 -0.06 -7.82
C CYS A 259 1.33 0.44 -9.18
N PHE A 260 0.42 0.87 -10.05
CA PHE A 260 0.70 1.34 -11.40
C PHE A 260 1.42 2.69 -11.39
N SER A 261 0.99 3.64 -10.55
CA SER A 261 1.67 4.94 -10.40
C SER A 261 3.08 4.77 -9.85
N ALA A 262 3.29 3.84 -8.90
CA ALA A 262 4.63 3.48 -8.43
C ALA A 262 5.48 2.88 -9.54
N TYR A 263 4.93 1.94 -10.34
CA TYR A 263 5.63 1.35 -11.47
C TYR A 263 6.08 2.41 -12.48
N VAL A 264 5.16 3.27 -12.91
CA VAL A 264 5.44 4.38 -13.84
C VAL A 264 6.49 5.32 -13.25
N GLY A 265 6.35 5.71 -11.98
CA GLY A 265 7.32 6.59 -11.31
C GLY A 265 8.75 6.01 -11.28
N VAL A 266 8.88 4.70 -11.07
CA VAL A 266 10.20 4.03 -11.14
C VAL A 266 10.74 3.98 -12.56
N VAL A 267 9.91 3.62 -13.54
CA VAL A 267 10.35 3.43 -14.92
C VAL A 267 10.75 4.75 -15.60
N PHE A 268 10.01 5.83 -15.35
CA PHE A 268 10.24 7.14 -16.00
C PHE A 268 11.09 8.11 -15.19
N GLY A 269 11.41 7.79 -13.94
CA GLY A 269 12.24 8.63 -13.09
C GLY A 269 13.30 7.81 -12.39
N SER A 270 13.00 7.37 -11.18
CA SER A 270 13.91 6.56 -10.37
C SER A 270 13.14 5.75 -9.34
N VAL A 271 13.80 4.77 -8.74
CA VAL A 271 13.22 3.97 -7.65
C VAL A 271 12.69 4.86 -6.52
N GLU A 272 13.42 5.95 -6.22
CA GLU A 272 13.04 6.94 -5.21
C GLU A 272 11.75 7.68 -5.56
N ILE A 273 11.65 8.19 -6.80
CA ILE A 273 10.47 8.91 -7.28
C ILE A 273 9.24 7.99 -7.24
N GLY A 274 9.36 6.75 -7.72
CA GLY A 274 8.26 5.80 -7.68
C GLY A 274 7.81 5.45 -6.26
N LEU A 275 8.74 5.38 -5.29
CA LEU A 275 8.40 5.18 -3.88
C LEU A 275 7.64 6.38 -3.30
N VAL A 276 8.12 7.60 -3.56
CA VAL A 276 7.46 8.84 -3.09
C VAL A 276 6.04 8.93 -3.66
N ILE A 277 5.86 8.66 -4.95
CA ILE A 277 4.53 8.64 -5.59
C ILE A 277 3.63 7.60 -4.92
N ALA A 278 4.11 6.37 -4.70
CA ALA A 278 3.33 5.32 -4.07
C ALA A 278 2.83 5.72 -2.67
N VAL A 279 3.73 6.28 -1.85
CA VAL A 279 3.41 6.76 -0.50
C VAL A 279 2.43 7.93 -0.55
N ALA A 280 2.67 8.91 -1.43
CA ALA A 280 1.81 10.07 -1.57
C ALA A 280 0.38 9.68 -1.99
N VAL A 281 0.22 8.81 -2.99
CA VAL A 281 -1.10 8.33 -3.43
C VAL A 281 -1.78 7.48 -2.35
N SER A 282 -1.03 6.65 -1.62
CA SER A 282 -1.56 5.85 -0.50
C SER A 282 -2.04 6.73 0.65
N LEU A 283 -1.28 7.76 1.01
CA LEU A 283 -1.67 8.75 2.02
C LEU A 283 -2.88 9.55 1.56
N LEU A 284 -2.92 9.97 0.29
CA LEU A 284 -4.07 10.67 -0.27
C LEU A 284 -5.33 9.79 -0.21
N ARG A 285 -5.23 8.50 -0.57
CA ARG A 285 -6.33 7.54 -0.44
C ARG A 285 -6.82 7.43 1.00
N LEU A 286 -5.89 7.32 1.95
CA LEU A 286 -6.22 7.26 3.38
C LEU A 286 -6.95 8.54 3.83
N LEU A 287 -6.46 9.71 3.42
CA LEU A 287 -7.09 10.99 3.74
C LEU A 287 -8.48 11.11 3.13
N LEU A 288 -8.68 10.66 1.88
CA LEU A 288 -10.00 10.64 1.24
C LEU A 288 -10.98 9.71 1.98
N PHE A 289 -10.51 8.53 2.40
CA PHE A 289 -11.31 7.59 3.18
C PHE A 289 -11.72 8.17 4.54
N ILE A 290 -10.79 8.85 5.23
CA ILE A 290 -11.07 9.51 6.50
C ILE A 290 -12.03 10.69 6.30
N ALA A 291 -11.81 11.52 5.27
CA ALA A 291 -12.57 12.74 5.02
C ALA A 291 -14.01 12.50 4.54
N ARG A 292 -14.25 11.38 3.84
CA ARG A 292 -15.59 10.97 3.34
C ARG A 292 -15.96 9.59 3.85
N PRO A 293 -16.23 9.45 5.16
CA PRO A 293 -16.66 8.19 5.73
C PRO A 293 -18.03 7.79 5.18
N ARG A 294 -18.31 6.49 5.22
CA ARG A 294 -19.61 5.97 4.84
C ARG A 294 -20.62 6.30 5.94
N THR A 295 -21.82 6.69 5.52
CA THR A 295 -22.97 6.90 6.38
C THR A 295 -24.13 6.15 5.76
N PHE A 296 -24.89 5.43 6.58
CA PHE A 296 -25.96 4.55 6.10
C PHE A 296 -27.30 4.99 6.66
N LEU A 297 -28.35 4.86 5.84
CA LEU A 297 -29.72 4.98 6.27
C LEU A 297 -30.21 3.61 6.71
N LEU A 298 -30.61 3.49 7.97
CA LEU A 298 -31.08 2.24 8.55
C LEU A 298 -32.60 2.10 8.44
N GLY A 299 -33.04 0.89 8.11
CA GLY A 299 -34.44 0.46 8.12
C GLY A 299 -34.63 -0.80 8.97
N ASN A 300 -35.85 -1.04 9.43
CA ASN A 300 -36.21 -2.21 10.20
C ASN A 300 -36.42 -3.42 9.29
N ILE A 301 -35.82 -4.56 9.64
CA ILE A 301 -36.11 -5.84 8.97
C ILE A 301 -37.43 -6.39 9.53
N PRO A 302 -38.45 -6.69 8.69
CA PRO A 302 -39.76 -7.14 9.12
C PRO A 302 -39.71 -8.31 10.12
N ASN A 303 -40.55 -8.24 11.16
CA ASN A 303 -40.64 -9.25 12.23
C ASN A 303 -39.34 -9.45 13.01
N SER A 304 -38.48 -8.43 13.09
CA SER A 304 -37.26 -8.48 13.88
C SER A 304 -36.94 -7.13 14.54
N ALA A 305 -36.11 -7.17 15.59
CA ALA A 305 -35.54 -5.99 16.23
C ALA A 305 -34.23 -5.51 15.54
N VAL A 306 -33.99 -5.92 14.29
CA VAL A 306 -32.72 -5.68 13.59
C VAL A 306 -32.88 -4.53 12.60
N TYR A 307 -31.95 -3.57 12.70
CA TYR A 307 -31.85 -2.43 11.79
C TYR A 307 -30.65 -2.61 10.88
N ARG A 308 -30.87 -2.43 9.57
CA ARG A 308 -29.82 -2.58 8.54
C ARG A 308 -29.94 -1.52 7.46
N ASN A 309 -28.82 -1.29 6.78
CA ASN A 309 -28.74 -0.38 5.65
C ASN A 309 -29.77 -0.79 4.57
N VAL A 310 -30.67 0.15 4.24
CA VAL A 310 -31.72 -0.02 3.23
C VAL A 310 -31.17 -0.26 1.82
N GLU A 311 -29.98 0.27 1.50
CA GLU A 311 -29.32 0.05 0.21
C GLU A 311 -28.81 -1.40 0.07
N GLN A 312 -28.38 -2.01 1.18
CA GLN A 312 -27.86 -3.37 1.19
C GLN A 312 -28.99 -4.41 1.34
N TYR A 313 -30.03 -4.09 2.10
CA TYR A 313 -31.17 -4.97 2.36
C TYR A 313 -32.47 -4.33 1.88
N PRO A 314 -32.93 -4.63 0.65
CA PRO A 314 -34.13 -4.03 0.08
C PRO A 314 -35.42 -4.28 0.86
N ASN A 315 -35.43 -5.31 1.72
CA ASN A 315 -36.57 -5.63 2.58
C ASN A 315 -36.60 -4.79 3.88
N ALA A 316 -35.59 -3.95 4.13
CA ALA A 316 -35.56 -3.07 5.29
C ALA A 316 -36.51 -1.89 5.10
N ASN A 317 -37.51 -1.78 5.97
CA ASN A 317 -38.55 -0.77 5.88
C ASN A 317 -38.18 0.48 6.68
N HIS A 318 -38.51 1.64 6.12
CA HIS A 318 -38.44 2.90 6.85
C HIS A 318 -39.53 2.96 7.92
N ILE A 319 -39.24 3.64 9.03
CA ILE A 319 -40.21 3.87 10.10
C ILE A 319 -40.83 5.25 9.91
N PRO A 320 -42.17 5.36 9.81
CA PRO A 320 -42.83 6.64 9.63
C PRO A 320 -42.46 7.64 10.74
N GLY A 321 -42.02 8.84 10.36
CA GLY A 321 -41.68 9.92 11.29
C GLY A 321 -40.30 9.82 11.95
N ILE A 322 -39.49 8.79 11.63
CA ILE A 322 -38.17 8.57 12.23
C ILE A 322 -37.11 8.33 11.15
N LEU A 323 -36.05 9.15 11.17
CA LEU A 323 -34.86 8.97 10.34
C LEU A 323 -33.73 8.36 11.17
N ILE A 324 -33.19 7.21 10.75
CA ILE A 324 -32.13 6.51 11.48
C ILE A 324 -30.85 6.50 10.65
N LEU A 325 -29.80 7.16 11.14
CA LEU A 325 -28.53 7.32 10.44
C LEU A 325 -27.40 6.64 11.21
N GLU A 326 -26.70 5.71 10.57
CA GLU A 326 -25.49 5.09 11.09
C GLU A 326 -24.25 5.86 10.63
N ILE A 327 -23.41 6.25 11.58
CA ILE A 327 -22.10 6.86 11.29
C ILE A 327 -21.02 5.78 11.46
N ASP A 328 -20.58 5.21 10.34
CA ASP A 328 -19.59 4.13 10.29
C ASP A 328 -18.13 4.66 10.25
N ALA A 329 -17.82 5.61 11.14
CA ALA A 329 -16.45 6.12 11.30
C ALA A 329 -16.25 6.97 12.57
N PRO A 330 -15.01 7.09 13.06
CA PRO A 330 -14.63 8.15 13.99
C PRO A 330 -14.88 9.54 13.40
N ILE A 331 -15.26 10.48 14.26
CA ILE A 331 -15.58 11.86 13.87
C ILE A 331 -14.39 12.75 14.23
N TYR A 332 -13.73 13.28 13.20
CA TYR A 332 -12.57 14.17 13.32
C TYR A 332 -12.80 15.47 12.55
N PHE A 333 -11.93 16.45 12.78
CA PHE A 333 -11.88 17.70 12.02
C PHE A 333 -11.94 17.48 10.51
N ALA A 334 -11.25 16.46 9.99
CA ALA A 334 -11.19 16.16 8.57
C ALA A 334 -12.54 15.77 7.94
N ASN A 335 -13.48 15.22 8.71
CA ASN A 335 -14.76 14.71 8.20
C ASN A 335 -16.01 15.31 8.84
N ALA A 336 -15.86 16.09 9.91
CA ALA A 336 -16.96 16.72 10.63
C ALA A 336 -17.89 17.50 9.69
N SER A 337 -17.35 18.43 8.88
CA SER A 337 -18.16 19.21 7.94
C SER A 337 -18.89 18.34 6.91
N TYR A 338 -18.25 17.28 6.42
CA TYR A 338 -18.85 16.36 5.45
C TYR A 338 -20.01 15.57 6.07
N ILE A 339 -19.82 15.03 7.28
CA ILE A 339 -20.86 14.30 8.02
C ILE A 339 -22.06 15.21 8.28
N ARG A 340 -21.83 16.46 8.74
CA ARG A 340 -22.89 17.46 8.98
C ARG A 340 -23.72 17.74 7.73
N GLU A 341 -23.05 17.97 6.61
CA GLU A 341 -23.71 18.24 5.33
C GLU A 341 -24.49 17.00 4.86
N ARG A 342 -23.94 15.80 5.07
CA ARG A 342 -24.59 14.55 4.70
C ARG A 342 -25.82 14.26 5.55
N ILE A 343 -25.78 14.52 6.86
CA ILE A 343 -26.92 14.40 7.77
C ILE A 343 -28.02 15.38 7.35
N THR A 344 -27.67 16.64 7.12
CA THR A 344 -28.64 17.66 6.67
C THR A 344 -29.30 17.25 5.36
N ARG A 345 -28.51 16.77 4.38
CA ARG A 345 -29.02 16.28 3.10
C ARG A 345 -29.99 15.10 3.26
N TRP A 346 -29.69 14.15 4.14
CA TRP A 346 -30.60 13.04 4.43
C TRP A 346 -31.93 13.52 5.04
N ILE A 347 -31.89 14.52 5.93
CA ILE A 347 -33.10 15.13 6.49
C ILE A 347 -33.93 15.79 5.39
N ASP A 348 -33.29 16.57 4.50
CA ASP A 348 -33.98 17.23 3.38
C ASP A 348 -34.63 16.20 2.43
N GLU A 349 -33.88 15.17 2.04
CA GLU A 349 -34.35 14.08 1.17
C GLU A 349 -35.56 13.34 1.77
N GLU A 350 -35.52 13.09 3.09
CA GLU A 350 -36.60 12.38 3.79
C GLU A 350 -37.85 13.27 3.96
N GLU A 351 -37.68 14.55 4.31
CA GLU A 351 -38.80 15.50 4.39
C GLU A 351 -39.51 15.66 3.05
N ASP A 352 -38.76 15.76 1.94
CA ASP A 352 -39.35 15.86 0.60
C ASP A 352 -40.06 14.57 0.18
N ARG A 353 -39.50 13.40 0.54
CA ARG A 353 -40.18 12.11 0.32
C ARG A 353 -41.52 12.04 1.04
N ILE A 354 -41.56 12.50 2.30
CA ILE A 354 -42.77 12.51 3.12
C ILE A 354 -43.84 13.46 2.55
N LYS A 355 -43.45 14.64 2.06
CA LYS A 355 -44.38 15.59 1.42
C LYS A 355 -45.07 14.98 0.20
N VAL A 356 -44.35 14.17 -0.57
CA VAL A 356 -44.90 13.50 -1.77
C VAL A 356 -45.77 12.30 -1.40
N SER A 357 -45.40 11.52 -0.38
CA SER A 357 -46.12 10.31 0.00
C SER A 357 -47.33 10.56 0.92
N GLY A 358 -47.48 11.78 1.45
CA GLY A 358 -48.55 12.13 2.40
C GLY A 358 -48.41 11.41 3.75
N GLN A 359 -47.19 10.94 4.08
CA GLN A 359 -46.90 10.23 5.32
C GLN A 359 -46.77 11.18 6.52
N THR A 360 -46.68 10.61 7.72
CA THR A 360 -46.39 11.35 8.96
C THR A 360 -45.13 12.19 8.79
N SER A 361 -45.20 13.47 9.17
CA SER A 361 -44.05 14.38 9.18
C SER A 361 -42.88 13.77 9.97
N LEU A 362 -41.65 14.04 9.53
CA LEU A 362 -40.46 13.66 10.28
C LEU A 362 -40.51 14.33 11.67
N GLN A 363 -40.20 13.58 12.73
CA GLN A 363 -40.20 14.08 14.11
C GLN A 363 -38.86 13.80 14.81
N TYR A 364 -38.23 12.67 14.51
CA TYR A 364 -37.01 12.23 15.20
C TYR A 364 -35.89 11.90 14.22
N VAL A 365 -34.67 12.31 14.59
CA VAL A 365 -33.43 11.91 13.91
C VAL A 365 -32.58 11.12 14.91
N ILE A 366 -32.46 9.82 14.66
CA ILE A 366 -31.66 8.90 15.45
C ILE A 366 -30.28 8.76 14.80
N MET A 367 -29.24 9.07 15.56
CA MET A 367 -27.85 8.89 15.15
C MET A 367 -27.26 7.68 15.87
N ASP A 368 -27.03 6.60 15.12
CA ASP A 368 -26.32 5.44 15.61
C ASP A 368 -24.81 5.70 15.60
N MET A 369 -24.27 5.82 16.81
CA MET A 369 -22.86 6.08 17.10
C MET A 369 -22.09 4.82 17.50
N THR A 370 -22.66 3.62 17.32
CA THR A 370 -22.03 2.35 17.69
C THR A 370 -20.63 2.18 17.08
N ALA A 371 -20.45 2.57 15.81
CA ALA A 371 -19.18 2.48 15.09
C ALA A 371 -18.25 3.69 15.33
N VAL A 372 -18.71 4.72 16.04
CA VAL A 372 -17.93 5.93 16.32
C VAL A 372 -16.98 5.65 17.48
N GLY A 373 -15.77 5.17 17.15
CA GLY A 373 -14.76 4.83 18.16
C GLY A 373 -14.17 6.04 18.90
N ASN A 374 -14.18 7.23 18.28
CA ASN A 374 -13.62 8.44 18.89
C ASN A 374 -14.22 9.71 18.25
N ILE A 375 -14.18 10.80 19.01
CA ILE A 375 -14.61 12.14 18.57
C ILE A 375 -13.58 13.20 19.00
N ASP A 376 -13.26 14.17 18.14
CA ASP A 376 -12.46 15.34 18.52
C ASP A 376 -13.32 16.58 18.80
N THR A 377 -12.69 17.69 19.19
CA THR A 377 -13.42 18.94 19.51
C THR A 377 -14.24 19.45 18.32
N SER A 378 -13.73 19.31 17.09
CA SER A 378 -14.45 19.74 15.89
C SER A 378 -15.67 18.84 15.63
N GLY A 379 -15.55 17.54 15.90
CA GLY A 379 -16.66 16.60 15.88
C GLY A 379 -17.75 16.94 16.89
N ILE A 380 -17.38 17.34 18.11
CA ILE A 380 -18.34 17.76 19.13
C ILE A 380 -19.10 19.01 18.66
N SER A 381 -18.38 20.04 18.19
CA SER A 381 -19.02 21.24 17.64
C SER A 381 -19.93 20.94 16.45
N MET A 382 -19.58 19.94 15.64
CA MET A 382 -20.43 19.47 14.56
C MET A 382 -21.75 18.86 15.06
N ILE A 383 -21.72 18.05 16.11
CA ILE A 383 -22.94 17.48 16.71
C ILE A 383 -23.79 18.58 17.36
N GLU A 384 -23.18 19.56 18.02
CA GLU A 384 -23.86 20.75 18.55
C GLU A 384 -24.58 21.55 17.45
N GLU A 385 -23.92 21.76 16.31
CA GLU A 385 -24.54 22.41 15.15
C GLU A 385 -25.63 21.55 14.50
N CYS A 386 -25.45 20.23 14.43
CA CYS A 386 -26.50 19.31 13.98
C CYS A 386 -27.73 19.42 14.88
N LYS A 387 -27.54 19.40 16.21
CA LYS A 387 -28.62 19.57 17.18
C LYS A 387 -29.36 20.89 16.96
N LYS A 388 -28.64 22.02 16.84
CA LYS A 388 -29.27 23.32 16.56
C LYS A 388 -30.06 23.34 15.25
N THR A 389 -29.55 22.66 14.22
CA THR A 389 -30.24 22.53 12.92
C THR A 389 -31.52 21.70 13.05
N VAL A 390 -31.45 20.57 13.76
CA VAL A 390 -32.58 19.65 14.01
C VAL A 390 -33.64 20.35 14.87
N ASP A 391 -33.24 20.99 15.98
CA ASP A 391 -34.14 21.72 16.88
C ASP A 391 -34.86 22.89 16.15
N ARG A 392 -34.16 23.61 15.26
CA ARG A 392 -34.74 24.68 14.43
C ARG A 392 -35.84 24.19 13.48
N ARG A 393 -35.80 22.91 13.08
CA ARG A 393 -36.81 22.26 12.24
C ARG A 393 -37.95 21.64 13.05
N GLY A 394 -37.94 21.78 14.38
CA GLY A 394 -38.90 21.13 15.28
C GLY A 394 -38.71 19.62 15.38
N LEU A 395 -37.55 19.11 14.96
CA LEU A 395 -37.17 17.71 15.07
C LEU A 395 -36.41 17.49 16.39
N GLN A 396 -36.37 16.24 16.86
CA GLN A 396 -35.60 15.86 18.04
C GLN A 396 -34.43 14.96 17.66
N LEU A 397 -33.22 15.34 18.08
CA LEU A 397 -32.01 14.52 17.93
C LEU A 397 -31.93 13.46 19.04
N VAL A 398 -31.59 12.24 18.66
CA VAL A 398 -31.40 11.09 19.55
C VAL A 398 -30.07 10.42 19.25
N LEU A 399 -29.29 10.09 20.28
CA LEU A 399 -28.02 9.36 20.14
C LEU A 399 -28.17 7.91 20.59
N VAL A 400 -27.61 6.99 19.80
CA VAL A 400 -27.59 5.56 20.13
C VAL A 400 -26.17 5.07 20.29
N ASN A 401 -25.93 4.35 21.39
CA ASN A 401 -24.70 3.65 21.73
C ASN A 401 -23.38 4.41 21.49
N PRO A 402 -23.25 5.67 21.95
CA PRO A 402 -21.96 6.36 21.91
C PRO A 402 -20.91 5.60 22.76
N GLY A 403 -19.77 5.29 22.16
CA GLY A 403 -18.66 4.60 22.84
C GLY A 403 -18.16 5.34 24.09
N SER A 404 -17.47 4.64 24.98
CA SER A 404 -17.05 5.18 26.29
C SER A 404 -16.20 6.45 26.20
N GLU A 405 -15.25 6.52 25.27
CA GLU A 405 -14.42 7.70 25.05
C GLU A 405 -15.21 8.86 24.45
N VAL A 406 -16.19 8.56 23.58
CA VAL A 406 -17.11 9.55 23.01
C VAL A 406 -18.00 10.13 24.13
N MET A 407 -18.61 9.28 24.94
CA MET A 407 -19.44 9.70 26.08
C MET A 407 -18.69 10.58 27.06
N LYS A 408 -17.45 10.21 27.40
CA LYS A 408 -16.59 11.01 28.29
C LYS A 408 -16.34 12.42 27.74
N LYS A 409 -16.13 12.55 26.43
CA LYS A 409 -15.89 13.82 25.76
C LYS A 409 -17.16 14.66 25.64
N LEU A 410 -18.29 14.06 25.28
CA LEU A 410 -19.60 14.73 25.24
C LEU A 410 -20.04 15.22 26.63
N ASN A 411 -19.74 14.47 27.69
CA ASN A 411 -20.02 14.91 29.05
C ASN A 411 -19.14 16.10 29.46
N LYS A 412 -17.84 16.05 29.11
CA LYS A 412 -16.92 17.17 29.38
C LYS A 412 -17.26 18.43 28.61
N SER A 413 -17.84 18.32 27.42
CA SER A 413 -18.30 19.47 26.63
C SER A 413 -19.66 20.01 27.09
N LYS A 414 -20.31 19.38 28.08
CA LYS A 414 -21.68 19.69 28.53
C LYS A 414 -22.77 19.48 27.48
N PHE A 415 -22.44 18.83 26.36
CA PHE A 415 -23.40 18.55 25.31
C PHE A 415 -24.51 17.59 25.78
N LEU A 416 -24.20 16.67 26.70
CA LEU A 416 -25.20 15.75 27.25
C LEU A 416 -26.31 16.49 28.01
N ASP A 417 -25.97 17.60 28.68
CA ASP A 417 -26.93 18.44 29.40
C ASP A 417 -27.84 19.19 28.41
N GLU A 418 -27.28 19.68 27.30
CA GLU A 418 -28.03 20.36 26.23
C GLU A 418 -28.95 19.40 25.47
N LEU A 419 -28.47 18.20 25.15
CA LEU A 419 -29.26 17.17 24.48
C LEU A 419 -30.40 16.69 25.40
N GLY A 420 -30.08 16.46 26.67
CA GLY A 420 -30.93 15.83 27.66
C GLY A 420 -30.69 14.33 27.72
N HIS A 421 -30.33 13.83 28.91
CA HIS A 421 -29.98 12.41 29.15
C HIS A 421 -31.04 11.40 28.69
N LYS A 422 -32.31 11.82 28.57
CA LYS A 422 -33.41 10.96 28.10
C LYS A 422 -33.32 10.58 26.61
N TRP A 423 -32.50 11.27 25.82
CA TRP A 423 -32.36 11.04 24.37
C TRP A 423 -31.11 10.26 24.00
N ILE A 424 -30.59 9.48 24.95
CA ILE A 424 -29.43 8.62 24.76
C ILE A 424 -29.87 7.19 25.09
N TYR A 425 -29.74 6.29 24.13
CA TYR A 425 -30.17 4.90 24.25
C TYR A 425 -29.03 3.95 23.94
N LEU A 426 -29.13 2.71 24.43
CA LEU A 426 -28.11 1.69 24.19
C LEU A 426 -28.32 0.99 22.84
N THR A 427 -29.57 0.85 22.40
CA THR A 427 -29.90 0.18 21.14
C THR A 427 -30.83 1.03 20.27
N VAL A 428 -30.77 0.80 18.95
CA VAL A 428 -31.65 1.48 17.98
C VAL A 428 -33.12 1.10 18.23
N GLU A 429 -33.40 -0.15 18.58
CA GLU A 429 -34.75 -0.62 18.90
C GLU A 429 -35.36 0.12 20.10
N GLU A 430 -34.60 0.30 21.18
CA GLU A 430 -35.05 1.08 22.34
C GLU A 430 -35.35 2.53 21.97
N ALA A 431 -34.47 3.16 21.19
CA ALA A 431 -34.65 4.53 20.73
C ALA A 431 -35.90 4.68 19.87
N VAL A 432 -36.11 3.76 18.91
CA VAL A 432 -37.29 3.73 18.05
C VAL A 432 -38.56 3.49 18.87
N GLY A 433 -38.54 2.53 19.79
CA GLY A 433 -39.68 2.24 20.67
C GLY A 433 -40.09 3.45 21.51
N ALA A 434 -39.13 4.15 22.10
CA ALA A 434 -39.37 5.36 22.85
C ALA A 434 -39.90 6.51 21.97
N CYS A 435 -39.32 6.72 20.79
CA CYS A 435 -39.78 7.74 19.84
C CYS A 435 -41.21 7.44 19.39
N ASN A 436 -41.52 6.21 18.98
CA ASN A 436 -42.86 5.80 18.56
C ASN A 436 -43.92 5.98 19.66
N PHE A 437 -43.58 5.67 20.91
CA PHE A 437 -44.49 5.91 22.04
C PHE A 437 -44.83 7.40 22.19
N MET A 438 -43.83 8.28 22.04
CA MET A 438 -44.00 9.73 22.13
C MET A 438 -44.81 10.31 20.94
N VAL A 439 -44.58 9.80 19.72
CA VAL A 439 -45.38 10.16 18.52
C VAL A 439 -46.86 9.82 18.73
N ASN A 440 -47.15 8.64 19.28
CA ASN A 440 -48.52 8.15 19.45
C ASN A 440 -49.27 8.84 20.61
N THR A 441 -48.57 9.28 21.65
CA THR A 441 -49.18 10.01 22.78
C THR A 441 -49.46 11.49 22.48
N HIS A 442 -48.85 12.07 21.44
CA HIS A 442 -49.07 13.47 21.04
C HIS A 442 -50.11 13.68 19.93
N LYS A 443 -50.72 12.61 19.38
CA LYS A 443 -51.90 12.76 18.50
C LYS A 443 -53.10 13.18 19.36
N PRO A 444 -53.76 14.33 19.10
CA PRO A 444 -55.00 14.65 19.79
C PRO A 444 -56.04 13.61 19.38
N ASN A 445 -56.61 12.96 20.39
CA ASN A 445 -57.77 12.10 20.22
C ASN A 445 -58.87 12.93 19.54
N PRO A 446 -59.42 12.56 18.37
CA PRO A 446 -60.61 13.23 17.87
C PRO A 446 -61.69 13.02 18.93
N MET A 447 -62.29 14.12 19.38
CA MET A 447 -63.30 14.19 20.43
C MET A 447 -64.25 12.98 20.35
N LYS A 448 -64.31 12.20 21.44
CA LYS A 448 -65.55 11.50 21.76
C LYS A 448 -66.58 12.60 21.93
N ASP A 449 -67.60 12.56 21.09
CA ASP A 449 -68.79 13.38 21.22
C ASP A 449 -69.49 12.92 22.50
N ASP A 450 -69.42 13.73 23.57
CA ASP A 450 -70.06 13.51 24.87
C ASP A 450 -71.60 13.70 24.79
N SER A 451 -72.22 13.29 23.67
CA SER A 451 -73.66 13.36 23.43
C SER A 451 -74.35 12.00 23.40
N GLU A 452 -73.62 10.88 23.24
CA GLU A 452 -74.20 9.52 23.33
C GLU A 452 -74.32 8.99 24.78
N GLU A 453 -73.54 9.51 25.75
CA GLU A 453 -73.57 9.02 27.14
C GLU A 453 -74.74 9.59 27.98
N PHE A 454 -75.47 10.60 27.48
CA PHE A 454 -76.63 11.18 28.17
C PHE A 454 -77.99 10.62 27.74
N GLU A 455 -78.09 9.92 26.59
CA GLU A 455 -79.32 9.22 26.20
C GLU A 455 -79.46 7.85 26.89
N ASP A 456 -78.36 7.12 27.11
CA ASP A 456 -78.38 5.79 27.77
C ASP A 456 -78.69 5.86 29.28
N LEU A 457 -78.39 6.98 29.96
CA LEU A 457 -78.71 7.17 31.38
C LEU A 457 -80.18 7.53 31.63
N ALA A 458 -80.89 8.06 30.64
CA ALA A 458 -82.30 8.41 30.75
C ALA A 458 -83.24 7.20 30.56
N GLU A 459 -82.81 6.17 29.82
CA GLU A 459 -83.57 4.93 29.64
C GLU A 459 -83.48 3.98 30.84
N PHE A 460 -82.39 4.03 31.61
CA PHE A 460 -82.17 3.14 32.76
C PHE A 460 -83.07 3.44 33.98
N PHE A 461 -83.70 4.63 34.05
CA PHE A 461 -84.61 5.03 35.15
C PHE A 461 -86.11 4.85 34.84
N LYS A 462 -86.48 4.23 33.72
CA LYS A 462 -87.89 4.03 33.30
C LYS A 462 -88.38 2.57 33.30
N THR A 463 -87.65 1.66 33.93
CA THR A 463 -88.09 0.29 34.24
C THR A 463 -87.89 0.02 35.72
#